data_AF-A0A7V5WJZ2-F1
#
_entry.id   AF-A0A7V5WJZ2-F1
#
_cell.length_a   1.000
_cell.length_b   1.000
_cell.length_c   1.000
_cell.angle_alpha   90.00
_cell.angle_beta   90.00
_cell.angle_gamma   90.00
#
_symmetry.space_group_name_H-M   'P 1'
#
loop_
_entity.id
_entity.type
_entity.pdbx_description
1 polymer ?
#
loop_
_entity_poly.entity_id
_entity_poly.type
_entity_poly.pdbx_seq_one_letter_code
_entity_poly.pdbx_strand_id
1 'polypeptide(L)'
;MKLTKTMINTTETMERAHLEKVRIKLRATMVQIDSRLRDQAAEIREQKNYLWEQRAEMDHVEKISTRQSIEQTVLAGENVLARKKRLRQLLLSPYFGRFDFIRDGQAQPIAVYVGIHTFFDEEQKKHLIYDWRAPIATMFYDYETGEARYESPSGVISGRIELKRQFRIRDGRMEFMLESSLNILDDVLQEELSRAADDRMKNIVATIQRDQNAIIRNEDAHALIIQGVAGSGKTSIALHRIAFLLYRCQGHLDFEGYTDHFTEQGLCRLHFQCAAGTRGRKYSRNRNGGPGG
;
A
#
# COMPACT_ATOMS: atom_id res chain seq x y z
N MET A 1 -31.72 -34.79 -10.90
CA MET A 1 -30.45 -35.17 -10.26
C MET A 1 -29.52 -33.96 -10.27
N LYS A 2 -29.54 -33.14 -9.21
CA LYS A 2 -28.72 -31.92 -9.08
C LYS A 2 -27.42 -32.31 -8.36
N LEU A 3 -26.32 -32.40 -9.08
CA LEU A 3 -24.99 -32.52 -8.50
C LEU A 3 -24.50 -31.11 -8.14
N THR A 4 -24.82 -30.69 -6.92
CA THR A 4 -24.27 -29.48 -6.30
C THR A 4 -22.76 -29.63 -6.17
N LYS A 5 -22.06 -28.74 -6.87
CA LYS A 5 -20.62 -28.48 -6.92
C LYS A 5 -20.05 -28.25 -5.50
N THR A 6 -19.91 -29.33 -4.73
CA THR A 6 -19.45 -29.31 -3.33
C THR A 6 -18.02 -29.83 -3.29
N MET A 7 -17.11 -29.11 -3.94
CA MET A 7 -15.66 -29.23 -3.72
C MET A 7 -15.17 -27.84 -3.36
N ILE A 8 -15.43 -27.42 -2.12
CA ILE A 8 -14.70 -26.30 -1.55
C ILE A 8 -13.25 -26.78 -1.45
N ASN A 9 -12.38 -26.20 -2.28
CA ASN A 9 -10.96 -26.52 -2.34
C ASN A 9 -10.36 -26.34 -0.92
N THR A 10 -9.67 -27.36 -0.39
CA THR A 10 -9.07 -27.32 0.97
C THR A 10 -8.23 -26.06 1.18
N THR A 11 -7.53 -25.64 0.13
CA THR A 11 -6.76 -24.39 0.08
C THR A 11 -7.61 -23.15 0.32
N GLU A 12 -8.76 -23.03 -0.35
CA GLU A 12 -9.66 -21.90 -0.19
C GLU A 12 -10.23 -21.84 1.24
N THR A 13 -10.52 -23.00 1.83
CA THR A 13 -10.96 -23.09 3.23
C THR A 13 -9.88 -22.56 4.19
N MET A 14 -8.61 -22.94 3.96
CA MET A 14 -7.48 -22.44 4.76
C MET A 14 -7.32 -20.92 4.64
N GLU A 15 -7.49 -20.38 3.43
CA GLU A 15 -7.38 -18.93 3.19
C GLU A 15 -8.55 -18.14 3.78
N ARG A 16 -9.77 -18.70 3.75
CA ARG A 16 -10.93 -18.15 4.47
C ARG A 16 -10.70 -18.16 5.99
N ALA A 17 -10.13 -19.23 6.53
CA ALA A 17 -9.77 -19.30 7.95
C ALA A 17 -8.66 -18.29 8.31
N HIS A 18 -7.67 -18.10 7.44
CA HIS A 18 -6.64 -17.07 7.62
C HIS A 18 -7.25 -15.66 7.63
N LEU A 19 -8.13 -15.36 6.66
CA LEU A 19 -8.85 -14.09 6.59
C LEU A 19 -9.60 -13.80 7.89
N GLU A 20 -10.35 -14.77 8.42
CA GLU A 20 -11.07 -14.56 9.68
C GLU A 20 -10.12 -14.31 10.88
N LYS A 21 -8.98 -15.01 10.95
CA LYS A 21 -7.96 -14.73 11.97
C LYS A 21 -7.44 -13.30 11.87
N VAL A 22 -7.13 -12.82 10.66
CA VAL A 22 -6.68 -11.44 10.43
C VAL A 22 -7.77 -10.44 10.83
N ARG A 23 -9.04 -10.71 10.48
CA ARG A 23 -10.17 -9.84 10.85
C ARG A 23 -10.38 -9.75 12.35
N ILE A 24 -10.27 -10.86 13.07
CA ILE A 24 -10.36 -10.86 14.54
C ILE A 24 -9.29 -9.95 15.14
N LYS A 25 -8.05 -10.05 14.66
CA LYS A 25 -6.95 -9.19 15.12
C LYS A 25 -7.19 -7.72 14.77
N LEU A 26 -7.60 -7.41 13.53
CA LEU A 26 -7.94 -6.05 13.13
C LEU A 26 -9.05 -5.44 14.01
N ARG A 27 -10.09 -6.22 14.34
CA ARG A 27 -11.17 -5.76 15.23
C ARG A 27 -10.67 -5.52 16.65
N ALA A 28 -9.84 -6.42 17.19
CA ALA A 28 -9.23 -6.25 18.50
C ALA A 28 -8.38 -4.97 18.57
N THR A 29 -7.53 -4.74 17.56
CA THR A 29 -6.74 -3.50 17.47
C THR A 29 -7.62 -2.26 17.32
N MET A 30 -8.75 -2.35 16.60
CA MET A 30 -9.70 -1.24 16.48
C MET A 30 -10.28 -0.85 17.84
N VAL A 31 -10.68 -1.83 18.65
CA VAL A 31 -11.21 -1.58 20.01
C VAL A 31 -10.17 -0.90 20.89
N GLN A 32 -8.91 -1.33 20.82
CA GLN A 32 -7.80 -0.70 21.55
C GLN A 32 -7.59 0.76 21.11
N ILE A 33 -7.61 1.02 19.80
CA ILE A 33 -7.51 2.39 19.27
C ILE A 33 -8.68 3.26 19.71
N ASP A 34 -9.90 2.71 19.73
CA ASP A 34 -11.09 3.43 20.18
C ASP A 34 -11.01 3.80 21.67
N SER A 35 -10.47 2.91 22.50
CA SER A 35 -10.17 3.24 23.90
C SER A 35 -9.17 4.39 23.99
N ARG A 36 -8.02 4.25 23.33
CA ARG A 36 -6.94 5.26 23.37
C ARG A 36 -7.40 6.63 22.90
N LEU A 37 -8.24 6.70 21.87
CA LEU A 37 -8.82 7.96 21.40
C LEU A 37 -9.75 8.62 22.43
N ARG A 38 -10.53 7.82 23.18
CA ARG A 38 -11.37 8.35 24.26
C ARG A 38 -10.51 8.91 25.39
N ASP A 39 -9.45 8.20 25.75
CA ASP A 39 -8.53 8.63 26.82
C ASP A 39 -7.82 9.93 26.43
N GLN A 40 -7.28 10.02 25.21
CA GLN A 40 -6.67 11.25 24.68
C GLN A 40 -7.67 12.42 24.62
N ALA A 41 -8.92 12.17 24.24
CA ALA A 41 -9.94 13.20 24.21
C ALA A 41 -10.31 13.70 25.62
N ALA A 42 -10.29 12.82 26.62
CA ALA A 42 -10.49 13.20 28.02
C ALA A 42 -9.31 14.04 28.54
N GLU A 43 -8.07 13.62 28.26
CA GLU A 43 -6.85 14.33 28.64
C GLU A 43 -6.80 15.75 28.05
N ILE A 44 -7.10 15.90 26.74
CA ILE A 44 -7.16 17.23 26.10
C ILE A 44 -8.20 18.12 26.77
N ARG A 45 -9.35 17.56 27.18
CA ARG A 45 -10.40 18.32 27.86
C ARG A 45 -9.94 18.78 29.24
N GLU A 46 -9.28 17.91 29.99
CA GLU A 46 -8.74 18.21 31.31
C GLU A 46 -7.66 19.30 31.24
N GLN A 47 -6.70 19.18 30.32
CA GLN A 47 -5.65 20.18 30.11
C GLN A 47 -6.23 21.55 29.69
N LYS A 48 -7.28 21.55 28.86
CA LYS A 48 -7.99 22.79 28.49
C LYS A 48 -8.72 23.42 29.67
N ASN A 49 -9.36 22.63 30.52
CA ASN A 49 -10.03 23.12 31.72
C ASN A 49 -9.00 23.70 32.70
N TYR A 50 -7.89 22.99 32.94
CA TYR A 50 -6.78 23.48 33.77
C TYR A 50 -6.24 24.83 33.27
N LEU A 51 -5.97 24.94 31.96
CA LEU A 51 -5.51 26.19 31.34
C LEU A 51 -6.54 27.33 31.49
N TRP A 52 -7.84 27.02 31.51
CA TRP A 52 -8.90 28.01 31.69
C TRP A 52 -9.02 28.48 33.14
N GLU A 53 -9.03 27.55 34.09
CA GLU A 53 -9.18 27.81 35.53
C GLU A 53 -7.97 28.55 36.10
N GLN A 54 -6.76 28.10 35.77
CA GLN A 54 -5.50 28.65 36.32
C GLN A 54 -4.97 29.83 35.51
N ARG A 55 -5.69 30.28 34.47
CA ARG A 55 -5.20 31.28 33.51
C ARG A 55 -4.70 32.58 34.15
N ALA A 56 -5.35 33.01 35.22
CA ALA A 56 -5.03 34.25 35.92
C ALA A 56 -3.76 34.13 36.77
N GLU A 57 -3.46 32.94 37.26
CA GLU A 57 -2.35 32.65 38.20
C GLU A 57 -1.07 32.23 37.46
N MET A 58 -1.19 31.66 36.26
CA MET A 58 -0.04 31.21 35.46
C MET A 58 0.81 32.35 34.91
N ASP A 59 2.13 32.16 34.92
CA ASP A 59 3.07 33.05 34.23
C ASP A 59 3.08 32.83 32.69
N HIS A 60 3.87 33.63 31.98
CA HIS A 60 3.93 33.55 30.52
C HIS A 60 4.58 32.26 30.00
N VAL A 61 5.59 31.73 30.71
CA VAL A 61 6.34 30.53 30.33
C VAL A 61 5.45 29.30 30.51
N GLU A 62 4.73 29.23 31.63
CA GLU A 62 3.80 28.18 31.96
C GLU A 62 2.65 28.10 30.94
N LYS A 63 2.06 29.26 30.57
CA LYS A 63 1.02 29.35 29.53
C LYS A 63 1.46 28.80 28.18
N ILE A 64 2.70 29.08 27.76
CA ILE A 64 3.27 28.56 26.51
C ILE A 64 3.45 27.05 26.62
N SER A 65 4.03 26.57 27.72
CA SER A 65 4.27 25.14 27.96
C SER A 65 2.99 24.32 27.90
N THR A 66 1.94 24.75 28.63
CA THR A 66 0.65 24.05 28.62
C THR A 66 0.00 24.05 27.24
N ARG A 67 0.05 25.17 26.51
CA ARG A 67 -0.48 25.23 25.13
C ARG A 67 0.26 24.26 24.21
N GLN A 68 1.58 24.23 24.30
CA GLN A 68 2.42 23.33 23.51
C GLN A 68 2.11 21.86 23.84
N SER A 69 1.91 21.51 25.12
CA SER A 69 1.49 20.17 25.53
C SER A 69 0.14 19.79 24.91
N ILE A 70 -0.86 20.67 24.96
CA ILE A 70 -2.18 20.43 24.34
C ILE A 70 -2.03 20.18 22.84
N GLU A 71 -1.26 21.02 22.14
CA GLU A 71 -1.00 20.87 20.71
C GLU A 71 -0.33 19.52 20.38
N GLN A 72 0.65 19.10 21.16
CA GLN A 72 1.30 17.79 21.00
C GLN A 72 0.30 16.63 21.17
N THR A 73 -0.58 16.68 22.19
CA THR A 73 -1.60 15.66 22.41
C THR A 73 -2.62 15.61 21.27
N VAL A 74 -3.01 16.78 20.73
CA VAL A 74 -3.89 16.87 19.56
C VAL A 74 -3.25 16.21 18.33
N LEU A 75 -2.00 16.56 18.01
CA LEU A 75 -1.26 15.97 16.88
C LEU A 75 -1.09 14.45 17.05
N ALA A 76 -0.82 13.97 18.27
CA ALA A 76 -0.79 12.54 18.57
C ALA A 76 -2.16 11.88 18.30
N GLY A 77 -3.26 12.53 18.68
CA GLY A 77 -4.62 12.08 18.41
C GLY A 77 -4.95 11.99 16.92
N GLU A 78 -4.51 12.96 16.11
CA GLU A 78 -4.69 12.95 14.66
C GLU A 78 -4.02 11.74 13.99
N ASN A 79 -2.82 11.38 14.42
CA ASN A 79 -2.12 10.19 13.94
C ASN A 79 -2.87 8.90 14.28
N VAL A 80 -3.45 8.82 15.48
CA VAL A 80 -4.27 7.69 15.91
C VAL A 80 -5.57 7.62 15.10
N LEU A 81 -6.21 8.76 14.81
CA LEU A 81 -7.38 8.83 13.92
C LEU A 81 -7.05 8.39 12.49
N ALA A 82 -5.88 8.78 11.96
CA ALA A 82 -5.41 8.31 10.66
C ALA A 82 -5.19 6.78 10.66
N ARG A 83 -4.58 6.22 11.72
CA ARG A 83 -4.45 4.76 11.91
C ARG A 83 -5.81 4.08 11.96
N LYS A 84 -6.79 4.63 12.67
CA LYS A 84 -8.18 4.12 12.72
C LYS A 84 -8.83 4.08 11.34
N LYS A 85 -8.68 5.15 10.54
CA LYS A 85 -9.19 5.19 9.15
C LYS A 85 -8.59 4.07 8.29
N ARG A 86 -7.27 3.83 8.40
CA ARG A 86 -6.59 2.73 7.69
C ARG A 86 -7.11 1.36 8.11
N LEU A 87 -7.24 1.10 9.42
CA LEU A 87 -7.79 -0.16 9.92
C LEU A 87 -9.23 -0.41 9.42
N ARG A 88 -10.05 0.63 9.30
CA ARG A 88 -11.43 0.48 8.79
C ARG A 88 -11.43 0.04 7.34
N GLN A 89 -10.51 0.56 6.53
CA GLN A 89 -10.34 0.11 5.14
C GLN A 89 -9.86 -1.35 5.09
N LEU A 90 -8.91 -1.73 5.96
CA LEU A 90 -8.44 -3.11 6.06
C LEU A 90 -9.53 -4.09 6.53
N LEU A 91 -10.49 -3.68 7.36
CA LEU A 91 -11.61 -4.55 7.75
C LEU A 91 -12.54 -4.90 6.58
N LEU A 92 -12.64 -4.02 5.58
CA LEU A 92 -13.45 -4.24 4.39
C LEU A 92 -12.71 -5.12 3.37
N SER A 93 -11.44 -4.82 3.13
CA SER A 93 -10.58 -5.56 2.21
C SER A 93 -9.14 -5.52 2.72
N PRO A 94 -8.70 -6.52 3.51
CA PRO A 94 -7.39 -6.48 4.18
C PRO A 94 -6.24 -6.61 3.19
N TYR A 95 -6.33 -7.58 2.28
CA TYR A 95 -5.31 -7.89 1.28
C TYR A 95 -6.00 -8.36 -0.01
N PHE A 96 -5.32 -8.17 -1.13
CA PHE A 96 -5.81 -8.58 -2.45
C PHE A 96 -4.87 -9.59 -3.12
N GLY A 97 -3.67 -9.81 -2.58
CA GLY A 97 -2.68 -10.72 -3.12
C GLY A 97 -1.92 -11.47 -2.05
N ARG A 98 -1.41 -12.66 -2.41
CA ARG A 98 -0.43 -13.41 -1.62
C ARG A 98 0.62 -13.96 -2.57
N PHE A 99 1.87 -13.98 -2.13
CA PHE A 99 2.88 -14.82 -2.75
C PHE A 99 3.77 -15.45 -1.67
N ASP A 100 4.29 -16.65 -1.95
CA ASP A 100 5.21 -17.35 -1.07
C ASP A 100 6.63 -17.21 -1.62
N PHE A 101 7.49 -16.53 -0.87
CA PHE A 101 8.86 -16.20 -1.28
C PHE A 101 9.88 -16.97 -0.46
N ILE A 102 10.75 -17.71 -1.15
CA ILE A 102 11.91 -18.37 -0.57
C ILE A 102 13.13 -17.52 -0.89
N ARG A 103 13.77 -16.97 0.14
CA ARG A 103 15.03 -16.24 -0.02
C ARG A 103 16.19 -17.21 -0.25
N ASP A 104 17.15 -16.81 -1.08
CA ASP A 104 18.39 -17.56 -1.27
C ASP A 104 19.08 -17.88 0.08
N GLY A 105 19.41 -19.15 0.28
CA GLY A 105 20.02 -19.64 1.53
C GLY A 105 19.02 -19.91 2.66
N GLN A 106 17.71 -19.76 2.44
CA GLN A 106 16.68 -20.19 3.37
C GLN A 106 15.85 -21.33 2.77
N ALA A 107 15.46 -22.30 3.61
CA ALA A 107 14.68 -23.46 3.17
C ALA A 107 13.17 -23.26 3.27
N GLN A 108 12.71 -22.33 4.13
CA GLN A 108 11.28 -22.14 4.39
C GLN A 108 10.73 -20.94 3.61
N PRO A 109 9.59 -21.09 2.91
CA PRO A 109 8.92 -19.96 2.28
C PRO A 109 8.30 -19.02 3.30
N ILE A 110 8.36 -17.74 2.99
CA ILE A 110 7.67 -16.68 3.72
C ILE A 110 6.40 -16.33 2.94
N ALA A 111 5.24 -16.53 3.56
CA ALA A 111 3.97 -16.10 2.99
C ALA A 111 3.82 -14.58 3.15
N VAL A 112 3.77 -13.87 2.02
CA VAL A 112 3.64 -12.41 1.97
C VAL A 112 2.25 -12.05 1.47
N TYR A 113 1.41 -11.50 2.35
CA TYR A 113 0.10 -10.96 1.99
C TYR A 113 0.23 -9.48 1.66
N VAL A 114 -0.30 -9.07 0.51
CA VAL A 114 -0.19 -7.71 -0.02
C VAL A 114 -1.55 -7.02 0.03
N GLY A 115 -1.58 -5.84 0.65
CA GLY A 115 -2.78 -5.04 0.83
C GLY A 115 -2.54 -3.55 0.65
N ILE A 116 -3.60 -2.76 0.83
CA ILE A 116 -3.55 -1.30 0.62
C ILE A 116 -2.76 -0.60 1.74
N HIS A 117 -2.78 -1.16 2.95
CA HIS A 117 -2.05 -0.66 4.11
C HIS A 117 -1.36 -1.81 4.84
N THR A 118 -0.25 -1.51 5.50
CA THR A 118 0.41 -2.46 6.40
C THR A 118 -0.45 -2.75 7.62
N PHE A 119 -0.50 -4.03 8.02
CA PHE A 119 -0.97 -4.45 9.34
C PHE A 119 0.12 -5.27 10.03
N PHE A 120 0.60 -4.73 11.15
CA PHE A 120 1.60 -5.36 12.00
C PHE A 120 0.91 -5.90 13.26
N ASP A 121 1.18 -7.16 13.55
CA ASP A 121 0.69 -7.85 14.73
C ASP A 121 1.73 -7.76 15.85
N GLU A 122 1.40 -6.98 16.87
CA GLU A 122 2.31 -6.67 17.98
C GLU A 122 2.58 -7.90 18.87
N GLU A 123 1.63 -8.82 19.00
CA GLU A 123 1.78 -10.04 19.80
C GLU A 123 2.77 -11.02 19.17
N GLN A 124 2.62 -11.26 17.86
CA GLN A 124 3.46 -12.21 17.13
C GLN A 124 4.70 -11.55 16.51
N LYS A 125 4.86 -10.23 16.70
CA LYS A 125 5.91 -9.38 16.15
C LYS A 125 6.14 -9.62 14.65
N LYS A 126 5.04 -9.70 13.89
CA LYS A 126 5.09 -10.01 12.45
C LYS A 126 4.13 -9.17 11.63
N HIS A 127 4.51 -8.88 10.40
CA HIS A 127 3.61 -8.28 9.42
C HIS A 127 2.61 -9.34 8.95
N LEU A 128 1.34 -9.10 9.18
CA LEU A 128 0.25 -9.93 8.64
C LEU A 128 -0.15 -9.46 7.25
N ILE A 129 0.00 -8.16 6.99
CA ILE A 129 -0.30 -7.53 5.70
C ILE A 129 0.81 -6.53 5.41
N TYR A 130 1.39 -6.61 4.22
CA TYR A 130 2.35 -5.65 3.70
C TYR A 130 1.63 -4.64 2.82
N ASP A 131 1.94 -3.35 2.99
CA ASP A 131 1.53 -2.31 2.04
C ASP A 131 2.11 -2.62 0.66
N TRP A 132 1.28 -2.52 -0.38
CA TRP A 132 1.68 -2.74 -1.78
C TRP A 132 2.87 -1.90 -2.20
N ARG A 133 3.10 -0.75 -1.58
CA ARG A 133 4.24 0.13 -1.86
C ARG A 133 5.56 -0.38 -1.28
N ALA A 134 5.51 -1.31 -0.32
CA ALA A 134 6.72 -1.85 0.30
C ALA A 134 7.64 -2.53 -0.73
N PRO A 135 8.97 -2.48 -0.57
CA PRO A 135 9.87 -3.07 -1.55
C PRO A 135 9.67 -4.57 -1.76
N ILE A 136 9.38 -5.34 -0.70
CA ILE A 136 9.06 -6.76 -0.83
C ILE A 136 7.79 -7.01 -1.65
N ALA A 137 6.80 -6.11 -1.57
CA ALA A 137 5.53 -6.23 -2.28
C ALA A 137 5.65 -5.91 -3.78
N THR A 138 6.75 -5.30 -4.23
CA THR A 138 7.05 -5.12 -5.68
C THR A 138 6.99 -6.44 -6.43
N MET A 139 7.46 -7.50 -5.79
CA MET A 139 7.56 -8.83 -6.39
C MET A 139 6.21 -9.37 -6.88
N PHE A 140 5.11 -8.98 -6.22
CA PHE A 140 3.77 -9.36 -6.64
C PHE A 140 3.42 -8.87 -8.05
N TYR A 141 3.97 -7.73 -8.47
CA TYR A 141 3.70 -7.12 -9.78
C TYR A 141 4.79 -7.40 -10.80
N ASP A 142 6.04 -7.49 -10.35
CA ASP A 142 7.21 -7.54 -11.25
C ASP A 142 7.56 -8.95 -11.69
N TYR A 143 7.12 -9.97 -10.95
CA TYR A 143 7.44 -11.37 -11.22
C TYR A 143 6.19 -12.25 -11.15
N GLU A 144 6.18 -13.29 -11.98
CA GLU A 144 5.29 -14.44 -11.82
C GLU A 144 5.94 -15.46 -10.87
N THR A 145 5.59 -16.74 -10.96
CA THR A 145 6.32 -17.80 -10.26
C THR A 145 7.71 -18.02 -10.86
N GLY A 146 8.69 -18.38 -10.03
CA GLY A 146 10.09 -18.54 -10.42
C GLY A 146 11.04 -17.55 -9.75
N GLU A 147 12.19 -17.30 -10.38
CA GLU A 147 13.24 -16.43 -9.84
C GLU A 147 12.76 -14.98 -9.68
N ALA A 148 12.97 -14.40 -8.50
CA ALA A 148 12.54 -13.06 -8.14
C ALA A 148 13.56 -12.38 -7.25
N ARG A 149 13.55 -11.04 -7.27
CA ARG A 149 14.40 -10.22 -6.40
C ARG A 149 13.72 -8.91 -6.06
N TYR A 150 14.06 -8.36 -4.91
CA TYR A 150 13.64 -7.03 -4.49
C TYR A 150 14.78 -6.26 -3.84
N GLU A 151 14.68 -4.94 -3.89
CA GLU A 151 15.62 -4.06 -3.22
C GLU A 151 15.21 -3.85 -1.76
N SER A 152 16.16 -3.90 -0.85
CA SER A 152 15.97 -3.55 0.55
C SER A 152 17.04 -2.54 0.99
N PRO A 153 16.83 -1.81 2.10
CA PRO A 153 17.86 -0.91 2.63
C PRO A 153 19.21 -1.59 2.89
N SER A 154 19.24 -2.91 3.12
CA SER A 154 20.46 -3.71 3.32
C SER A 154 21.05 -4.29 2.03
N GLY A 155 20.43 -4.08 0.88
CA GLY A 155 20.87 -4.58 -0.43
C GLY A 155 19.79 -5.32 -1.21
N VAL A 156 20.16 -5.86 -2.37
CA VAL A 156 19.28 -6.68 -3.20
C VAL A 156 19.12 -8.05 -2.54
N ILE A 157 17.87 -8.48 -2.36
CA ILE A 157 17.53 -9.80 -1.84
C ILE A 157 16.94 -10.61 -2.99
N SER A 158 17.61 -11.71 -3.33
CA SER A 158 17.20 -12.67 -4.37
C SER A 158 16.57 -13.92 -3.75
N GLY A 159 15.76 -14.61 -4.56
CA GLY A 159 15.04 -15.82 -4.17
C GLY A 159 14.08 -16.29 -5.26
N ARG A 160 13.12 -17.13 -4.87
CA ARG A 160 12.08 -17.66 -5.76
C ARG A 160 10.68 -17.49 -5.20
N ILE A 161 9.72 -17.22 -6.08
CA ILE A 161 8.28 -17.23 -5.79
C ILE A 161 7.73 -18.59 -6.18
N GLU A 162 7.21 -19.34 -5.22
CA GLU A 162 6.63 -20.67 -5.46
C GLU A 162 5.14 -20.63 -5.74
N LEU A 163 4.46 -19.70 -5.10
CA LEU A 163 3.02 -19.58 -5.12
C LEU A 163 2.66 -18.10 -5.30
N LYS A 164 1.64 -17.85 -6.12
CA LYS A 164 1.04 -16.52 -6.28
C LYS A 164 -0.48 -16.67 -6.37
N ARG A 165 -1.17 -15.92 -5.52
CA ARG A 165 -2.64 -15.90 -5.42
C ARG A 165 -3.17 -14.49 -5.44
N GLN A 166 -4.35 -14.34 -6.02
CA GLN A 166 -5.11 -13.11 -6.02
C GLN A 166 -6.47 -13.35 -5.38
N PHE A 167 -6.94 -12.38 -4.59
CA PHE A 167 -8.18 -12.46 -3.84
C PHE A 167 -9.07 -11.29 -4.17
N ARG A 168 -10.37 -11.57 -4.23
CA ARG A 168 -11.39 -10.52 -4.11
C ARG A 168 -12.06 -10.63 -2.75
N ILE A 169 -11.85 -9.61 -1.94
CA ILE A 169 -12.43 -9.50 -0.60
C ILE A 169 -13.27 -8.23 -0.55
N ARG A 170 -14.56 -8.38 -0.26
CA ARG A 170 -15.51 -7.29 -0.05
C ARG A 170 -16.24 -7.48 1.26
N ASP A 171 -16.39 -6.38 2.01
CA ASP A 171 -17.02 -6.35 3.34
C ASP A 171 -16.49 -7.43 4.31
N GLY A 172 -15.19 -7.72 4.19
CA GLY A 172 -14.49 -8.71 5.00
C GLY A 172 -14.87 -10.15 4.67
N ARG A 173 -15.45 -10.42 3.50
CA ARG A 173 -15.75 -11.76 2.99
C ARG A 173 -14.98 -12.00 1.70
N MET A 174 -14.32 -13.15 1.62
CA MET A 174 -13.69 -13.60 0.39
C MET A 174 -14.77 -14.05 -0.59
N GLU A 175 -14.83 -13.36 -1.72
CA GLU A 175 -15.74 -13.70 -2.82
C GLU A 175 -15.12 -14.78 -3.70
N PHE A 176 -13.86 -14.58 -4.11
CA PHE A 176 -13.10 -15.56 -4.86
C PHE A 176 -11.60 -15.51 -4.54
N MET A 177 -10.92 -16.58 -4.93
CA MET A 177 -9.47 -16.74 -4.91
C MET A 177 -9.02 -17.31 -6.26
N LEU A 178 -8.01 -16.70 -6.86
CA LEU A 178 -7.35 -17.18 -8.08
C LEU A 178 -5.90 -17.55 -7.74
N GLU A 179 -5.41 -18.61 -8.37
CA GLU A 179 -4.01 -19.04 -8.27
C GLU A 179 -3.39 -18.94 -9.67
N SER A 180 -2.25 -18.23 -9.80
CA SER A 180 -1.64 -17.88 -11.10
C SER A 180 -1.21 -19.09 -11.95
N SER A 181 -1.29 -20.31 -11.44
CA SER A 181 -0.97 -21.55 -12.17
C SER A 181 -2.08 -21.99 -13.14
N LEU A 182 -3.26 -21.35 -13.11
CA LEU A 182 -4.39 -21.70 -13.97
C LEU A 182 -4.78 -20.53 -14.88
N ASN A 183 -4.68 -20.75 -16.20
CA ASN A 183 -5.18 -19.90 -17.27
C ASN A 183 -6.73 -19.76 -17.25
N ILE A 184 -7.30 -19.26 -16.16
CA ILE A 184 -8.72 -18.90 -16.02
C ILE A 184 -8.84 -17.39 -16.26
N LEU A 185 -8.21 -16.91 -17.34
CA LEU A 185 -7.99 -15.49 -17.59
C LEU A 185 -9.18 -14.80 -18.26
N ASP A 186 -10.14 -15.54 -18.84
CA ASP A 186 -11.22 -14.93 -19.64
C ASP A 186 -12.54 -14.76 -18.87
N ASP A 187 -13.11 -15.79 -18.25
CA ASP A 187 -14.46 -15.70 -17.67
C ASP A 187 -14.56 -14.74 -16.47
N VAL A 188 -13.53 -14.71 -15.61
CA VAL A 188 -13.51 -13.81 -14.44
C VAL A 188 -13.21 -12.38 -14.90
N LEU A 189 -12.30 -12.18 -15.85
CA LEU A 189 -11.94 -10.86 -16.39
C LEU A 189 -13.14 -10.19 -17.11
N GLN A 190 -14.00 -10.98 -17.76
CA GLN A 190 -15.23 -10.50 -18.39
C GLN A 190 -16.33 -10.11 -17.37
N GLU A 191 -16.44 -10.84 -16.27
CA GLU A 191 -17.33 -10.50 -15.16
C GLU A 191 -16.82 -9.26 -14.38
N GLU A 192 -15.50 -9.08 -14.28
CA GLU A 192 -14.82 -7.92 -13.68
C GLU A 192 -15.09 -6.61 -14.45
N LEU A 193 -14.96 -6.63 -15.78
CA LEU A 193 -15.22 -5.45 -16.62
C LEU A 193 -16.69 -5.00 -16.54
N SER A 194 -17.61 -5.94 -16.31
CA SER A 194 -19.05 -5.68 -16.25
C SER A 194 -19.50 -5.10 -14.91
N ARG A 195 -18.79 -5.38 -13.80
CA ARG A 195 -19.18 -4.98 -12.44
C ARG A 195 -18.37 -3.84 -11.82
N ALA A 196 -17.20 -3.50 -12.37
CA ALA A 196 -16.29 -2.48 -11.81
C ALA A 196 -16.70 -1.02 -12.09
N ALA A 197 -17.88 -0.79 -12.69
CA ALA A 197 -18.30 0.55 -13.09
C ALA A 197 -18.57 1.52 -11.92
N ASP A 198 -18.82 1.04 -10.68
CA ASP A 198 -19.31 1.90 -9.59
C ASP A 198 -18.36 2.12 -8.38
N ASP A 199 -17.33 1.29 -8.14
CA ASP A 199 -16.52 1.36 -6.90
C ASP A 199 -15.07 1.85 -7.15
N ARG A 200 -14.96 2.90 -7.98
CA ARG A 200 -13.72 3.37 -8.61
C ARG A 200 -12.83 4.17 -7.66
N MET A 201 -11.96 3.49 -6.92
CA MET A 201 -10.62 4.00 -6.53
C MET A 201 -9.83 2.98 -5.68
N LYS A 202 -10.52 2.05 -4.99
CA LYS A 202 -9.87 1.09 -4.08
C LYS A 202 -9.37 -0.18 -4.77
N ASN A 203 -10.01 -0.59 -5.87
CA ASN A 203 -9.72 -1.87 -6.55
C ASN A 203 -8.65 -1.81 -7.63
N ILE A 204 -8.19 -0.61 -8.04
CA ILE A 204 -7.22 -0.48 -9.13
C ILE A 204 -5.87 -1.08 -8.74
N VAL A 205 -5.45 -0.95 -7.48
CA VAL A 205 -4.16 -1.48 -6.99
C VAL A 205 -4.06 -3.00 -7.17
N ALA A 206 -5.17 -3.71 -6.99
CA ALA A 206 -5.23 -5.16 -7.17
C ALA A 206 -5.14 -5.59 -8.64
N THR A 207 -5.41 -4.69 -9.59
CA THR A 207 -5.43 -4.95 -11.03
C THR A 207 -4.31 -4.24 -11.79
N ILE A 208 -3.39 -3.55 -11.10
CA ILE A 208 -2.20 -2.93 -11.71
C ILE A 208 -1.40 -4.00 -12.45
N GLN A 209 -1.20 -3.78 -13.74
CA GLN A 209 -0.39 -4.66 -14.58
C GLN A 209 1.11 -4.34 -14.45
N ARG A 210 1.98 -5.27 -14.86
CA ARG A 210 3.43 -5.13 -14.77
C ARG A 210 3.96 -3.84 -15.41
N ASP A 211 3.53 -3.54 -16.63
CA ASP A 211 3.96 -2.32 -17.34
C ASP A 211 3.48 -1.04 -16.64
N GLN A 212 2.25 -1.07 -16.10
CA GLN A 212 1.70 0.02 -15.31
C GLN A 212 2.46 0.20 -13.99
N ASN A 213 2.83 -0.90 -13.31
CA ASN A 213 3.63 -0.88 -12.09
C ASN A 213 5.02 -0.29 -12.35
N ALA A 214 5.66 -0.65 -13.47
CA ALA A 214 6.94 -0.06 -13.87
C ALA A 214 6.84 1.46 -14.07
N ILE A 215 5.77 1.94 -14.70
CA ILE A 215 5.48 3.38 -14.84
C ILE A 215 5.24 4.03 -13.46
N ILE A 216 4.47 3.40 -12.58
CA ILE A 216 4.17 3.91 -11.22
C ILE A 216 5.46 4.04 -10.38
N ARG A 217 6.39 3.09 -10.52
CA ARG A 217 7.59 3.00 -9.68
C ARG A 217 8.86 3.57 -10.30
N ASN A 218 8.80 4.10 -11.52
CA ASN A 218 9.96 4.71 -12.17
C ASN A 218 10.45 5.93 -11.35
N GLU A 219 11.63 5.88 -10.76
CA GLU A 219 12.19 7.00 -9.99
C GLU A 219 13.26 7.79 -10.76
N ASP A 220 13.77 7.22 -11.84
CA ASP A 220 14.85 7.80 -12.63
C ASP A 220 14.37 8.95 -13.53
N ALA A 221 13.09 8.94 -13.92
CA ALA A 221 12.50 9.95 -14.78
C ALA A 221 12.06 11.18 -13.99
N HIS A 222 12.74 12.32 -14.25
CA HIS A 222 12.40 13.64 -13.70
C HIS A 222 11.03 14.15 -14.19
N ALA A 223 10.69 13.87 -15.45
CA ALA A 223 9.37 14.12 -16.03
C ALA A 223 8.86 12.86 -16.72
N LEU A 224 7.59 12.50 -16.48
CA LEU A 224 6.96 11.33 -17.09
C LEU A 224 5.70 11.74 -17.84
N ILE A 225 5.62 11.32 -19.11
CA ILE A 225 4.44 11.49 -19.97
C ILE A 225 3.80 10.10 -20.14
N ILE A 226 2.53 9.99 -19.79
CA ILE A 226 1.74 8.77 -19.95
C ILE A 226 0.81 8.96 -21.15
N GLN A 227 1.06 8.21 -22.23
CA GLN A 227 0.26 8.22 -23.45
C GLN A 227 -0.59 6.94 -23.55
N GLY A 228 -1.83 7.05 -24.01
CA GLY A 228 -2.72 5.91 -24.22
C GLY A 228 -4.10 6.31 -24.71
N VAL A 229 -4.91 5.33 -25.13
CA VAL A 229 -6.29 5.57 -25.59
C VAL A 229 -7.23 6.02 -24.47
N ALA A 230 -8.36 6.64 -24.79
CA ALA A 230 -9.38 6.99 -23.80
C ALA A 230 -9.82 5.75 -23.00
N GLY A 231 -9.96 5.88 -21.67
CA GLY A 231 -10.31 4.75 -20.80
C GLY A 231 -9.14 3.84 -20.38
N SER A 232 -7.90 4.07 -20.87
CA SER A 232 -6.72 3.24 -20.54
C SER A 232 -6.17 3.40 -19.10
N GLY A 233 -6.89 4.07 -18.21
CA GLY A 233 -6.50 4.21 -16.80
C GLY A 233 -5.37 5.21 -16.49
N LYS A 234 -5.00 6.12 -17.42
CA LYS A 234 -3.88 7.07 -17.25
C LYS A 234 -3.94 7.89 -15.96
N THR A 235 -5.10 8.48 -15.65
CA THR A 235 -5.32 9.26 -14.42
C THR A 235 -5.15 8.41 -13.16
N SER A 236 -5.56 7.14 -13.21
CA SER A 236 -5.38 6.20 -12.11
C SER A 236 -3.92 5.82 -11.90
N ILE A 237 -3.20 5.51 -12.99
CA ILE A 237 -1.75 5.24 -12.98
C ILE A 237 -1.02 6.47 -12.41
N ALA A 238 -1.40 7.67 -12.85
CA ALA A 238 -0.86 8.92 -12.35
C ALA A 238 -1.07 9.08 -10.83
N LEU A 239 -2.30 8.91 -10.35
CA LEU A 239 -2.60 9.02 -8.92
C LEU A 239 -1.85 7.98 -8.08
N HIS A 240 -1.75 6.74 -8.56
CA HIS A 240 -0.98 5.69 -7.88
C HIS A 240 0.51 6.00 -7.86
N ARG A 241 1.07 6.58 -8.93
CA ARG A 241 2.45 7.08 -8.97
C ARG A 241 2.70 8.16 -7.93
N ILE A 242 1.83 9.16 -7.85
CA ILE A 242 1.92 10.22 -6.83
C ILE A 242 1.90 9.61 -5.43
N ALA A 243 0.96 8.70 -5.18
CA ALA A 243 0.85 8.04 -3.88
C ALA A 243 2.06 7.14 -3.55
N PHE A 244 2.66 6.49 -4.56
CA PHE A 244 3.90 5.72 -4.41
C PHE A 244 5.08 6.62 -4.06
N LEU A 245 5.27 7.72 -4.80
CA LEU A 245 6.32 8.69 -4.53
C LEU A 245 6.15 9.30 -3.14
N LEU A 246 4.94 9.71 -2.73
CA LEU A 246 4.67 10.27 -1.40
C LEU A 246 5.05 9.31 -0.27
N TYR A 247 4.75 8.02 -0.44
CA TYR A 247 5.14 6.99 0.50
C TYR A 247 6.67 6.83 0.57
N ARG A 248 7.33 6.78 -0.58
CA ARG A 248 8.79 6.53 -0.65
C ARG A 248 9.63 7.73 -0.22
N CYS A 249 9.20 8.95 -0.58
CA CYS A 249 9.89 10.20 -0.27
C CYS A 249 9.57 10.74 1.14
N GLN A 250 8.83 10.00 1.97
CA GLN A 250 8.50 10.39 3.37
C GLN A 250 8.00 11.83 3.50
N GLY A 251 7.17 12.29 2.54
CA GLY A 251 6.63 13.66 2.52
C GLY A 251 7.57 14.76 2.01
N HIS A 252 8.80 14.46 1.60
CA HIS A 252 9.72 15.42 0.96
C HIS A 252 9.59 15.34 -0.57
N LEU A 253 8.44 15.80 -1.07
CA LEU A 253 8.19 15.93 -2.50
C LEU A 253 8.01 17.40 -2.85
N ASP A 254 8.88 17.87 -3.74
CA ASP A 254 8.70 19.16 -4.39
C ASP A 254 7.80 18.91 -5.60
N PHE A 255 6.54 19.34 -5.46
CA PHE A 255 5.55 19.27 -6.51
C PHE A 255 5.54 20.57 -7.31
N GLU A 256 6.05 20.53 -8.54
CA GLU A 256 6.10 21.70 -9.42
C GLU A 256 4.88 21.83 -10.36
N GLY A 257 4.05 20.78 -10.49
CA GLY A 257 2.76 20.90 -11.19
C GLY A 257 2.19 19.62 -11.80
N TYR A 258 0.87 19.63 -12.02
CA TYR A 258 0.10 18.64 -12.76
C TYR A 258 -0.65 19.35 -13.89
N THR A 259 -0.45 18.90 -15.13
CA THR A 259 -1.18 19.41 -16.30
C THR A 259 -1.81 18.24 -17.02
N ASP A 260 -3.14 18.19 -16.98
CA ASP A 260 -3.95 17.28 -17.78
C ASP A 260 -4.30 17.99 -19.09
N HIS A 261 -3.69 17.57 -20.21
CA HIS A 261 -4.04 18.10 -21.52
C HIS A 261 -5.03 17.13 -22.18
N PHE A 262 -6.32 17.38 -21.96
CA PHE A 262 -7.40 16.86 -22.80
C PHE A 262 -7.41 17.57 -24.16
N THR A 263 -6.36 17.40 -24.94
CA THR A 263 -6.37 17.65 -26.38
C THR A 263 -6.42 16.30 -27.10
N GLU A 264 -6.85 16.29 -28.37
CA GLU A 264 -7.13 15.11 -29.24
C GLU A 264 -6.08 13.97 -29.25
N GLN A 265 -4.93 14.14 -28.59
CA GLN A 265 -3.81 13.20 -28.50
C GLN A 265 -3.76 12.36 -27.19
N GLY A 266 -4.59 12.65 -26.17
CA GLY A 266 -4.74 11.78 -25.00
C GLY A 266 -3.49 11.60 -24.11
N LEU A 267 -2.81 12.71 -23.76
CA LEU A 267 -1.56 12.74 -23.01
C LEU A 267 -1.75 13.23 -21.56
N CYS A 268 -1.17 12.53 -20.58
CA CYS A 268 -1.11 12.97 -19.19
C CYS A 268 0.35 13.23 -18.79
N ARG A 269 0.67 14.43 -18.30
CA ARG A 269 2.04 14.83 -17.92
C ARG A 269 2.14 15.07 -16.41
N LEU A 270 3.10 14.41 -15.78
CA LEU A 270 3.39 14.52 -14.35
C LEU A 270 4.80 15.04 -14.12
N HIS A 271 4.93 16.09 -13.30
CA HIS A 271 6.21 16.62 -12.83
C HIS A 271 6.30 16.46 -11.31
N PHE A 272 7.17 15.56 -10.84
CA PHE A 272 7.37 15.31 -9.42
C PHE A 272 8.85 15.10 -9.16
N GLN A 273 9.41 15.83 -8.20
CA GLN A 273 10.78 15.62 -7.75
C GLN A 273 10.76 15.18 -6.29
N CYS A 274 11.38 14.03 -6.01
CA CYS A 274 11.75 13.68 -4.65
C CYS A 274 12.86 14.65 -4.24
N ALA A 275 12.68 15.44 -3.18
CA ALA A 275 13.72 16.32 -2.69
C ALA A 275 14.86 15.45 -2.13
N ALA A 276 15.82 15.12 -2.99
CA ALA A 276 16.93 14.27 -2.64
C ALA A 276 17.83 15.03 -1.67
N GLY A 277 17.77 14.68 -0.39
CA GLY A 277 18.92 14.81 0.49
C GLY A 277 20.09 14.05 -0.12
N THR A 278 20.96 14.79 -0.80
CA THR A 278 22.29 14.41 -1.31
C THR A 278 22.77 13.00 -0.97
N ARG A 279 22.47 12.01 -1.82
CA ARG A 279 23.35 10.85 -2.05
C ARG A 279 23.34 10.52 -3.54
N GLY A 280 24.17 11.24 -4.28
CA GLY A 280 24.46 10.91 -5.67
C GLY A 280 25.09 9.53 -5.78
N ARG A 281 24.47 8.63 -6.56
CA ARG A 281 25.18 7.55 -7.25
C ARG A 281 25.23 7.92 -8.73
N LYS A 282 26.33 8.56 -9.13
CA LYS A 282 26.71 8.68 -10.54
C LYS A 282 26.99 7.27 -11.06
N TYR A 283 26.08 6.70 -11.84
CA TYR A 283 26.41 5.59 -12.74
C TYR A 283 26.94 6.19 -14.05
N SER A 284 28.26 6.33 -14.16
CA SER A 284 28.92 6.56 -15.44
C SER A 284 28.94 5.25 -16.23
N ARG A 285 27.99 5.06 -17.14
CA ARG A 285 28.13 4.06 -18.21
C ARG A 285 29.03 4.65 -19.29
N ASN A 286 30.31 4.27 -19.25
CA ASN A 286 31.22 4.46 -20.38
C ASN A 286 30.90 3.38 -21.42
N ARG A 287 30.32 3.79 -22.56
CA ARG A 287 30.24 2.98 -23.79
C ARG A 287 30.73 3.86 -24.93
N ASN A 288 31.90 3.52 -25.47
CA ASN A 288 32.15 3.32 -26.91
C ASN A 288 33.64 3.49 -27.22
N GLY A 289 34.18 2.52 -27.98
CA GLY A 289 35.53 2.55 -28.53
C GLY A 289 36.05 1.16 -28.82
N GLY A 290 35.39 0.44 -29.75
CA GLY A 290 35.95 -0.78 -30.34
C GLY A 290 37.10 -0.46 -31.31
N PRO A 291 37.91 -1.47 -31.71
CA PRO A 291 39.10 -1.28 -32.52
C PRO A 291 38.77 -1.31 -34.03
N GLY A 292 39.51 -0.54 -34.83
CA GLY A 292 39.47 -0.65 -36.29
C GLY A 292 40.13 0.53 -37.00
N GLY A 293 41.33 0.31 -37.54
CA GLY A 293 42.15 1.27 -38.29
C GLY A 293 43.63 0.99 -38.11
#